data_AF-A0A7C5D905-F1
#
_entry.id   AF-A0A7C5D905-F1
#
_cell.length_a   1.000
_cell.length_b   1.000
_cell.length_c   1.000
_cell.angle_alpha   90.00
_cell.angle_beta   90.00
_cell.angle_gamma   90.00
#
_symmetry.space_group_name_H-M   'P 1'
#
loop_
_entity.id
_entity.type
_entity.pdbx_description
1 polymer ?
#
loop_
_entity_poly.entity_id
_entity_poly.type
_entity_poly.pdbx_seq_one_letter_code
_entity_poly.pdbx_strand_id
1 'polypeptide(L)'
;MKKILTTVAVVAALTTSVVSAKVIGTVNGYKITEKEANKLLKVLTKGKVKYSQLKRQDKAEIVKRLAVDKLVIKTAYRSLSKKERDFVIANAWMAKKTRGVKVSTSEAKKAYNANKALFKKKGKIVPFSKVKDLVKMQLKQRKVVNRLMKKAKIVVK
;
A
#
# COMPACT_ATOMS: atom_id res chain seq x y z
N MET A 1 11.12 0.40 65.19
CA MET A 1 10.61 1.31 64.15
C MET A 1 11.65 1.49 63.05
N LYS A 2 11.43 0.91 61.87
CA LYS A 2 11.83 1.49 60.57
C LYS A 2 11.06 0.75 59.48
N LYS A 3 10.47 1.55 58.61
CA LYS A 3 9.29 1.31 57.81
C LYS A 3 9.64 0.78 56.40
N ILE A 4 8.83 -0.17 55.93
CA ILE A 4 8.17 -0.25 54.59
C ILE A 4 9.09 -0.34 53.34
N LEU A 5 8.90 -1.40 52.54
CA LEU A 5 8.38 -1.35 51.14
C LEU A 5 8.57 -2.70 50.42
N THR A 6 7.63 -3.62 50.67
CA THR A 6 7.33 -4.75 49.79
C THR A 6 6.82 -4.23 48.44
N THR A 7 7.63 -4.36 47.40
CA THR A 7 7.26 -3.98 46.04
C THR A 7 6.47 -5.12 45.40
N VAL A 8 5.14 -4.96 45.33
CA VAL A 8 4.27 -5.85 44.56
C VAL A 8 4.42 -5.51 43.08
N ALA A 9 5.13 -6.36 42.33
CA ALA A 9 5.18 -6.27 40.88
C ALA A 9 3.89 -6.84 40.28
N VAL A 10 2.92 -5.97 39.99
CA VAL A 10 1.73 -6.33 39.22
C VAL A 10 2.15 -6.53 37.76
N VAL A 11 2.30 -7.79 37.33
CA VAL A 11 2.45 -8.12 35.91
C VAL A 11 1.07 -7.97 35.26
N ALA A 12 0.83 -6.80 34.66
CA ALA A 12 -0.33 -6.59 33.79
C ALA A 12 -0.13 -7.40 32.50
N ALA A 13 -0.65 -8.63 32.48
CA ALA A 13 -0.78 -9.40 31.25
C ALA A 13 -1.77 -8.70 30.32
N LEU A 14 -1.24 -8.03 29.29
CA LEU A 14 -2.03 -7.44 28.19
C LEU A 14 -2.67 -8.57 27.38
N THR A 15 -3.85 -9.01 27.78
CA THR A 15 -4.72 -9.87 26.97
C THR A 15 -5.26 -9.05 25.81
N THR A 16 -4.53 -9.03 24.70
CA THR A 16 -5.06 -8.46 23.45
C THR A 16 -6.17 -9.37 22.94
N SER A 17 -7.42 -8.97 23.21
CA SER A 17 -8.61 -9.61 22.66
C SER A 17 -8.57 -9.46 21.14
N VAL A 18 -8.23 -10.56 20.46
CA VAL A 18 -8.26 -10.62 19.00
C VAL A 18 -9.73 -10.57 18.59
N VAL A 19 -10.26 -9.39 18.30
CA VAL A 19 -11.61 -9.23 17.75
C VAL A 19 -11.63 -9.92 16.39
N SER A 20 -12.07 -11.18 16.37
CA SER A 20 -12.32 -11.92 15.15
C SER A 20 -13.38 -11.18 14.35
N ALA A 21 -13.03 -10.73 13.14
CA ALA A 21 -13.94 -9.93 12.33
C ALA A 21 -15.17 -10.77 11.92
N LYS A 22 -16.38 -10.25 12.16
CA LYS A 22 -17.65 -10.90 11.82
C LYS A 22 -17.67 -11.36 10.36
N VAL A 23 -17.92 -12.66 10.14
CA VAL A 23 -18.08 -13.25 8.81
C VAL A 23 -19.48 -12.95 8.31
N ILE A 24 -19.58 -12.44 7.08
CA ILE A 24 -20.85 -12.02 6.45
C ILE A 24 -21.17 -12.83 5.19
N GLY A 25 -20.23 -13.67 4.75
CA GLY A 25 -20.41 -14.56 3.60
C GLY A 25 -19.16 -15.42 3.39
N THR A 26 -19.26 -16.38 2.46
CA THR A 26 -18.12 -17.18 2.02
C THR A 26 -18.17 -17.39 0.51
N VAL A 27 -17.02 -17.65 -0.10
CA VAL A 27 -16.90 -18.10 -1.49
C VAL A 27 -15.83 -19.19 -1.56
N ASN A 28 -16.14 -20.40 -2.02
CA ASN A 28 -15.20 -21.52 -2.06
C ASN A 28 -14.41 -21.73 -0.75
N GLY A 29 -15.07 -21.61 0.40
CA GLY A 29 -14.46 -21.70 1.73
C GLY A 29 -13.68 -20.46 2.20
N TYR A 30 -13.49 -19.45 1.35
CA TYR A 30 -12.89 -18.17 1.75
C TYR A 30 -13.91 -17.29 2.47
N LYS A 31 -13.58 -16.90 3.70
CA LYS A 31 -14.41 -15.99 4.51
C LYS A 31 -14.40 -14.59 3.91
N ILE A 32 -15.59 -13.99 3.84
CA ILE A 32 -15.81 -12.58 3.54
C ILE A 32 -16.28 -11.92 4.84
N THR A 33 -15.57 -10.89 5.27
CA THR A 33 -15.79 -10.26 6.58
C THR A 33 -16.44 -8.89 6.48
N GLU A 34 -17.18 -8.50 7.51
CA GLU A 34 -17.79 -7.16 7.61
C GLU A 34 -16.72 -6.04 7.53
N LYS A 35 -15.52 -6.32 8.03
CA LYS A 35 -14.38 -5.40 7.94
C LYS A 35 -13.97 -5.13 6.49
N GLU A 36 -13.99 -6.14 5.64
CA GLU A 36 -13.69 -6.00 4.21
C GLU A 36 -14.80 -5.23 3.49
N ALA A 37 -16.07 -5.54 3.79
CA ALA A 37 -17.21 -4.79 3.27
C ALA A 37 -17.14 -3.30 3.65
N ASN A 38 -16.86 -2.99 4.91
CA ASN A 38 -16.72 -1.61 5.36
C ASN A 38 -15.52 -0.89 4.72
N LYS A 39 -14.41 -1.60 4.42
CA LYS A 39 -13.30 -1.01 3.66
C LYS A 39 -13.71 -0.66 2.23
N LEU A 40 -14.43 -1.56 1.55
CA LEU A 40 -14.95 -1.31 0.21
C LEU A 40 -15.95 -0.14 0.21
N LEU A 41 -16.91 -0.15 1.13
CA LEU A 41 -17.90 0.92 1.27
C LEU A 41 -17.26 2.26 1.62
N LYS A 42 -16.16 2.27 2.39
CA LYS A 42 -15.41 3.51 2.65
C LYS A 42 -14.87 4.14 1.37
N VAL A 43 -14.43 3.33 0.41
CA VAL A 43 -13.97 3.81 -0.90
C VAL A 43 -15.15 4.28 -1.74
N LEU A 44 -16.22 3.48 -1.84
CA LEU A 44 -17.37 3.77 -2.71
C LEU A 44 -18.21 4.95 -2.23
N THR A 45 -18.42 5.07 -0.92
CA THR A 45 -19.36 6.03 -0.31
C THR A 45 -18.64 7.16 0.43
N LYS A 46 -17.30 7.23 0.31
CA LYS A 46 -16.44 8.13 1.10
C LYS A 46 -16.65 7.98 2.62
N GLY A 47 -17.08 6.79 3.07
CA GLY A 47 -17.29 6.47 4.48
C GLY A 47 -18.66 6.87 5.05
N LYS A 48 -19.61 7.30 4.20
CA LYS A 48 -20.96 7.68 4.64
C LYS A 48 -21.83 6.50 5.05
N VAL A 49 -21.57 5.31 4.49
CA VAL A 49 -22.40 4.11 4.70
C VAL A 49 -21.56 2.96 5.23
N LYS A 50 -22.06 2.28 6.26
CA LYS A 50 -21.53 1.02 6.80
C LYS A 50 -22.36 -0.17 6.30
N TYR A 51 -21.73 -1.33 6.27
CA TYR A 51 -22.35 -2.58 5.83
C TYR A 51 -23.60 -2.93 6.63
N SER A 52 -23.59 -2.70 7.94
CA SER A 52 -24.74 -2.97 8.81
C SER A 52 -26.01 -2.19 8.39
N GLN A 53 -25.84 -0.99 7.84
CA GLN A 53 -26.92 -0.07 7.43
C GLN A 53 -27.54 -0.42 6.08
N LEU A 54 -26.94 -1.35 5.33
CA LEU A 54 -27.42 -1.74 4.01
C LEU A 54 -28.66 -2.62 4.08
N LYS A 55 -29.54 -2.48 3.07
CA LYS A 55 -30.66 -3.40 2.84
C LYS A 55 -30.13 -4.76 2.39
N ARG A 56 -30.96 -5.81 2.49
CA ARG A 56 -30.55 -7.20 2.19
C ARG A 56 -29.99 -7.37 0.77
N GLN A 57 -30.58 -6.71 -0.22
CA GLN A 57 -30.13 -6.76 -1.61
C GLN A 57 -28.73 -6.14 -1.77
N ASP A 58 -28.51 -4.93 -1.26
CA ASP A 58 -27.21 -4.26 -1.31
C ASP A 58 -26.13 -5.05 -0.54
N LYS A 59 -26.49 -5.68 0.59
CA LYS A 59 -25.58 -6.58 1.32
C LYS A 59 -25.11 -7.73 0.44
N ALA A 60 -26.02 -8.37 -0.29
CA ALA A 60 -25.69 -9.46 -1.20
C ALA A 60 -24.78 -8.99 -2.35
N GLU A 61 -25.01 -7.80 -2.91
CA GLU A 61 -24.15 -7.23 -3.95
C GLU A 61 -22.72 -6.96 -3.44
N ILE A 62 -22.59 -6.37 -2.25
CA ILE A 62 -21.28 -6.13 -1.63
C ILE A 62 -20.54 -7.45 -1.38
N VAL A 63 -21.24 -8.48 -0.88
CA VAL A 63 -20.64 -9.81 -0.69
C VAL A 63 -20.22 -10.41 -2.04
N LYS A 64 -21.08 -10.33 -3.07
CA LYS A 64 -20.76 -10.84 -4.42
C LYS A 64 -19.52 -10.15 -5.01
N ARG A 65 -19.42 -8.83 -4.86
CA ARG A 65 -18.25 -8.07 -5.32
C ARG A 65 -16.97 -8.50 -4.61
N LEU A 66 -17.00 -8.63 -3.29
CA LEU A 66 -15.86 -9.13 -2.52
C LEU A 66 -15.52 -10.59 -2.86
N ALA A 67 -16.53 -11.40 -3.19
CA ALA A 67 -16.31 -12.77 -3.63
C ALA A 67 -15.53 -12.80 -4.95
N VAL A 68 -15.90 -11.95 -5.92
CA VAL A 68 -15.14 -11.79 -7.17
C VAL A 68 -13.70 -11.39 -6.87
N ASP A 69 -13.47 -10.39 -6.02
CA ASP A 69 -12.11 -9.96 -5.65
C ASP A 69 -11.29 -11.12 -5.04
N LYS A 70 -11.89 -11.92 -4.14
CA LYS A 70 -11.26 -13.10 -3.55
C LYS A 70 -10.86 -14.13 -4.61
N LEU A 71 -11.79 -14.43 -5.52
CA LEU A 71 -11.55 -15.40 -6.58
C LEU A 71 -10.44 -14.94 -7.52
N VAL A 72 -10.47 -13.68 -7.97
CA VAL A 72 -9.43 -13.09 -8.82
C VAL A 72 -8.07 -13.15 -8.14
N ILE A 73 -7.97 -12.72 -6.88
CA ILE A 73 -6.72 -12.79 -6.12
C ILE A 73 -6.23 -14.24 -6.04
N LYS A 74 -7.09 -15.20 -5.71
CA LYS A 74 -6.67 -16.59 -5.58
C LYS A 74 -6.20 -17.17 -6.91
N THR A 75 -6.92 -16.92 -7.98
CA THR A 75 -6.57 -17.36 -9.33
C THR A 75 -5.25 -16.73 -9.78
N ALA A 76 -5.06 -15.43 -9.56
CA ALA A 76 -3.81 -14.75 -9.88
C ALA A 76 -2.63 -15.33 -9.07
N TYR A 77 -2.81 -15.57 -7.77
CA TYR A 77 -1.76 -16.17 -6.94
C TYR A 77 -1.34 -17.56 -7.41
N ARG A 78 -2.30 -18.37 -7.88
CA ARG A 78 -2.06 -19.73 -8.39
C ARG A 78 -1.42 -19.75 -9.78
N SER A 79 -1.81 -18.83 -10.65
CA SER A 79 -1.36 -18.79 -12.05
C SER A 79 -0.03 -18.09 -12.24
N LEU A 80 0.26 -17.05 -11.47
CA LEU A 80 1.51 -16.31 -11.59
C LEU A 80 2.68 -17.08 -11.01
N SER A 81 3.82 -17.07 -11.70
CA SER A 81 5.10 -17.54 -11.19
C SER A 81 5.59 -16.70 -10.01
N LYS A 82 6.57 -17.21 -9.25
CA LYS A 82 7.19 -16.45 -8.16
C LYS A 82 7.77 -15.12 -8.66
N LYS A 83 8.46 -15.13 -9.81
CA LYS A 83 9.08 -13.93 -10.40
C LYS A 83 8.05 -12.86 -10.73
N GLU A 84 6.91 -13.25 -11.31
CA GLU A 84 5.83 -12.31 -11.63
C GLU A 84 5.16 -11.76 -10.37
N ARG A 85 4.92 -12.61 -9.36
CA ARG A 85 4.39 -12.16 -8.06
C ARG A 85 5.33 -11.16 -7.38
N ASP A 86 6.62 -11.47 -7.33
CA ASP A 86 7.64 -10.61 -6.74
C ASP A 86 7.70 -9.26 -7.49
N PHE A 87 7.60 -9.27 -8.82
CA PHE A 87 7.52 -8.06 -9.62
C PHE A 87 6.29 -7.21 -9.28
N VAL A 88 5.10 -7.80 -9.22
CA VAL A 88 3.85 -7.07 -8.89
C VAL A 88 3.92 -6.51 -7.47
N ILE A 89 4.38 -7.29 -6.49
CA ILE A 89 4.51 -6.86 -5.09
C ILE A 89 5.52 -5.72 -4.97
N ALA A 90 6.69 -5.84 -5.61
CA ALA A 90 7.73 -4.82 -5.58
C ALA A 90 7.23 -3.50 -6.18
N ASN A 91 6.54 -3.55 -7.33
CA ASN A 91 5.97 -2.36 -7.97
C ASN A 91 4.84 -1.73 -7.14
N ALA A 92 3.94 -2.54 -6.57
CA ALA A 92 2.88 -2.04 -5.69
C ALA A 92 3.44 -1.35 -4.45
N TRP A 93 4.48 -1.93 -3.84
CA TRP A 93 5.18 -1.34 -2.71
C TRP A 93 5.87 -0.03 -3.11
N MET A 94 6.58 -0.01 -4.24
CA MET A 94 7.26 1.18 -4.75
C MET A 94 6.25 2.31 -4.98
N ALA A 95 5.14 2.03 -5.66
CA ALA A 95 4.06 2.99 -5.90
C ALA A 95 3.48 3.54 -4.59
N LYS A 96 3.27 2.69 -3.57
CA LYS A 96 2.82 3.12 -2.26
C LYS A 96 3.84 4.06 -1.59
N LYS A 97 5.13 3.73 -1.64
CA LYS A 97 6.19 4.53 -1.01
C LYS A 97 6.43 5.86 -1.73
N THR A 98 6.35 5.89 -3.05
CA THR A 98 6.59 7.13 -3.84
C THR A 98 5.48 8.16 -3.65
N ARG A 99 4.22 7.76 -3.42
CA ARG A 99 3.11 8.69 -3.14
C ARG A 99 3.39 9.63 -1.98
N GLY A 100 4.08 9.16 -0.93
CA GLY A 100 4.43 9.97 0.23
C GLY A 100 5.67 10.85 0.06
N VAL A 101 6.39 10.75 -1.05
CA VAL A 101 7.64 11.50 -1.26
C VAL A 101 7.33 12.85 -1.88
N LYS A 102 7.80 13.92 -1.23
CA LYS A 102 7.74 15.30 -1.75
C LYS A 102 9.00 15.60 -2.58
N VAL A 103 8.79 16.26 -3.72
CA VAL A 103 9.84 16.77 -4.63
C VAL A 103 9.40 18.14 -5.10
N SER A 104 10.24 19.15 -4.86
CA SER A 104 9.93 20.53 -5.26
C SER A 104 10.11 20.72 -6.76
N THR A 105 9.50 21.78 -7.31
CA THR A 105 9.71 22.13 -8.73
C THR A 105 11.16 22.53 -8.99
N SER A 106 11.82 23.22 -8.05
CA SER A 106 13.23 23.59 -8.15
C SER A 106 14.13 22.35 -8.21
N GLU A 107 13.90 21.37 -7.34
CA GLU A 107 14.64 20.10 -7.33
C GLU A 107 14.50 19.36 -8.66
N ALA A 108 13.27 19.28 -9.19
CA ALA A 108 13.01 18.69 -10.50
C ALA A 108 13.69 19.46 -11.64
N LYS A 109 13.70 20.80 -11.60
CA LYS A 109 14.37 21.62 -12.62
C LYS A 109 15.88 21.41 -12.60
N LYS A 110 16.49 21.31 -11.40
CA LYS A 110 17.91 21.00 -11.24
C LYS A 110 18.26 19.62 -11.83
N ALA A 111 17.46 18.60 -11.51
CA ALA A 111 17.67 17.25 -12.04
C ALA A 111 17.50 17.17 -13.57
N TYR A 112 16.49 17.85 -14.11
CA TYR A 112 16.30 17.99 -15.56
C TYR A 112 17.50 18.67 -16.21
N ASN A 113 17.97 19.78 -15.64
CA ASN A 113 19.11 20.53 -16.19
C ASN A 113 20.39 19.70 -16.22
N ALA A 114 20.65 18.89 -15.19
CA ALA A 114 21.81 17.99 -15.13
C ALA A 114 21.73 16.81 -16.13
N ASN A 115 20.54 16.49 -16.63
CA ASN A 115 20.31 15.30 -17.48
C ASN A 115 19.53 15.63 -18.76
N LYS A 116 19.62 16.87 -19.28
CA LYS A 116 18.81 17.33 -20.44
C LYS A 116 18.95 16.43 -21.66
N ALA A 117 20.12 15.83 -21.83
CA ALA A 117 20.42 14.93 -22.94
C ALA A 117 19.49 13.70 -22.98
N LEU A 118 18.97 13.25 -21.82
CA LEU A 118 18.03 12.13 -21.72
C LEU A 118 16.61 12.50 -22.19
N PHE A 119 16.30 13.79 -22.28
CA PHE A 119 14.98 14.30 -22.65
C PHE A 119 14.98 14.83 -24.08
N LYS A 120 15.40 14.01 -25.05
CA LYS A 120 15.36 14.34 -26.48
C LYS A 120 14.21 13.63 -27.18
N LYS A 121 13.50 14.34 -28.07
CA LYS A 121 12.50 13.78 -28.98
C LYS A 121 12.76 14.32 -30.38
N LYS A 122 12.96 13.43 -31.36
CA LYS A 122 13.33 13.80 -32.75
C LYS A 122 14.53 14.78 -32.79
N GLY A 123 15.59 14.46 -32.04
CA GLY A 123 16.82 15.28 -31.98
C GLY A 123 16.73 16.55 -31.13
N LYS A 124 15.54 17.04 -30.77
CA LYS A 124 15.36 18.28 -30.00
C LYS A 124 15.14 18.01 -28.51
N ILE A 125 15.70 18.86 -27.66
CA ILE A 125 15.50 18.80 -26.20
C ILE A 125 14.05 19.18 -25.89
N VAL A 126 13.37 18.31 -25.16
CA VAL A 126 11.98 18.51 -24.72
C VAL A 126 11.98 19.48 -23.54
N PRO A 127 11.23 20.60 -23.59
CA PRO A 127 11.20 21.57 -22.50
C PRO A 127 10.80 20.98 -21.14
N PHE A 128 11.39 21.50 -20.07
CA PHE A 128 11.12 21.05 -18.69
C PHE A 128 9.63 21.01 -18.36
N SER A 129 8.84 22.00 -18.81
CA SER A 129 7.39 22.04 -18.57
C SER A 129 6.67 20.79 -19.04
N LYS A 130 7.10 20.17 -20.15
CA LYS A 130 6.49 18.96 -20.72
C LYS A 130 6.92 17.67 -20.02
N VAL A 131 8.06 17.68 -19.31
CA VAL A 131 8.60 16.49 -18.63
C VAL A 131 8.65 16.65 -17.10
N LYS A 132 8.15 17.76 -16.56
CA LYS A 132 8.23 18.12 -15.13
C LYS A 132 7.73 17.00 -14.22
N ASP A 133 6.57 16.44 -14.52
CA ASP A 133 5.96 15.41 -13.68
C ASP A 133 6.66 14.06 -13.79
N LEU A 134 7.17 13.72 -14.98
CA LEU A 134 8.02 12.56 -15.19
C LEU A 134 9.32 12.67 -14.37
N VAL A 135 10.00 13.82 -14.45
CA VAL A 135 11.22 14.10 -13.69
C VAL A 135 10.95 14.04 -12.19
N LYS A 136 9.84 14.64 -11.72
CA LYS A 136 9.42 14.53 -10.32
C LYS A 136 9.20 13.08 -9.91
N MET A 137 8.53 12.27 -10.74
CA MET A 137 8.29 10.87 -10.45
C MET A 137 9.60 10.06 -10.33
N GLN A 138 10.53 10.26 -11.28
CA GLN A 138 11.84 9.62 -11.25
C GLN A 138 12.62 10.00 -9.98
N LEU A 139 12.59 11.28 -9.57
CA LEU A 139 13.21 11.71 -8.32
C LEU A 139 12.57 11.08 -7.09
N LYS A 140 11.24 10.95 -7.05
CA LYS A 140 10.55 10.25 -5.96
C LYS A 140 11.01 8.79 -5.86
N GLN A 141 11.08 8.08 -6.97
CA GLN A 141 11.57 6.71 -7.04
C GLN A 141 13.02 6.61 -6.55
N ARG A 142 13.92 7.45 -7.08
CA ARG A 142 15.33 7.50 -6.64
C ARG A 142 15.45 7.75 -5.14
N LYS A 143 14.68 8.67 -4.57
CA LYS A 143 14.67 8.91 -3.11
C LYS A 143 14.21 7.70 -2.30
N VAL A 144 13.28 6.89 -2.80
CA VAL A 144 12.88 5.64 -2.13
C VAL A 144 14.02 4.63 -2.21
N VAL A 145 14.58 4.40 -3.40
CA VAL A 145 15.69 3.46 -3.61
C VAL A 145 16.92 3.85 -2.80
N ASN A 146 17.34 5.11 -2.82
CA ASN A 146 18.49 5.59 -2.05
C ASN A 146 18.32 5.34 -0.55
N ARG A 147 17.10 5.45 -0.02
CA ARG A 147 16.82 5.14 1.40
C ARG A 147 16.93 3.64 1.72
N LEU A 148 16.61 2.77 0.77
CA LEU A 148 16.83 1.33 0.91
C LEU A 148 18.32 1.00 0.84
N MET A 149 19.01 1.52 -0.18
CA MET A 149 20.43 1.25 -0.42
C MET A 149 21.32 1.70 0.74
N LYS A 150 21.01 2.83 1.39
CA LYS A 150 21.71 3.29 2.61
C LYS A 150 21.69 2.28 3.76
N LYS A 151 20.71 1.38 3.79
CA LYS A 151 20.54 0.34 4.82
C LYS A 151 20.99 -1.04 4.32
N ALA A 152 21.37 -1.16 3.06
CA ALA A 152 21.74 -2.43 2.47
C ALA A 152 23.22 -2.72 2.72
N LYS A 153 23.52 -3.93 3.20
CA LYS A 153 24.88 -4.48 3.15
C LYS A 153 25.02 -5.22 1.82
N ILE A 154 25.86 -4.70 0.94
CA ILE A 154 26.15 -5.31 -0.36
C ILE A 154 27.51 -5.98 -0.24
N VAL A 155 27.56 -7.28 -0.51
CA VAL A 155 28.80 -8.06 -0.56
C VAL A 155 28.92 -8.58 -1.98
N VAL A 156 30.01 -8.20 -2.65
CA VAL A 156 30.39 -8.78 -3.94
C VAL A 156 31.25 -10.01 -3.63
N LYS A 157 30.93 -11.13 -4.27
CA LYS A 157 31.71 -12.37 -4.21
C LYS A 157 32.42 -12.57 -5.53
#